data_AF-A0A6G7LYJ2-F1
#
_entry.id   AF-A0A6G7LYJ2-F1
#
_cell.length_a   1.000
_cell.length_b   1.000
_cell.length_c   1.000
_cell.angle_alpha   90.00
_cell.angle_beta   90.00
_cell.angle_gamma   90.00
#
_symmetry.space_group_name_H-M   'P 1'
#
loop_
_entity.id
_entity.type
_entity.pdbx_description
1 polymer ?
#
loop_
_entity_poly.entity_id
_entity_poly.type
_entity_poly.pdbx_seq_one_letter_code
_entity_poly.pdbx_strand_id
1 'polypeptide(L)'
;MNDYALLSRQSLAEFAFQPTPKSTVTLEPDLLLEITFSPKLFIVNDIAERIAERVQHGVEWLDARVDCSPSQPSKDQIKVFENFRMPYIHQTYRLTNEEKQYGKLNWLDLETAKLDFSRLEGVPLEERLIFKLEEDFGYLFIHNSVVALLKKHVKTVWVRDV
;
A
#
# COMPACT_ATOMS: atom_id res chain seq x y z
N MET A 1 -9.72 -16.06 -10.45
CA MET A 1 -10.14 -14.94 -9.59
C MET A 1 -8.88 -14.16 -9.23
N ASN A 2 -8.94 -12.83 -9.05
CA ASN A 2 -7.76 -12.10 -8.60
C ASN A 2 -7.56 -12.33 -7.10
N ASP A 3 -6.55 -13.12 -6.75
CA ASP A 3 -6.15 -13.38 -5.35
C ASP A 3 -5.47 -12.17 -4.68
N TYR A 4 -5.32 -11.07 -5.43
CA TYR A 4 -4.65 -9.84 -5.05
C TYR A 4 -5.58 -8.64 -5.17
N ALA A 5 -5.63 -7.83 -4.13
CA ALA A 5 -6.06 -6.44 -4.25
C ALA A 5 -4.91 -5.61 -4.81
N LEU A 6 -5.21 -4.78 -5.81
CA LEU A 6 -4.27 -3.85 -6.40
C LEU A 6 -4.44 -2.47 -5.77
N LEU A 7 -3.35 -1.89 -5.28
CA LEU A 7 -3.26 -0.49 -4.89
C LEU A 7 -2.41 0.26 -5.92
N SER A 8 -3.06 1.15 -6.67
CA SER A 8 -2.42 2.14 -7.55
C SER A 8 -3.29 3.39 -7.64
N ARG A 9 -2.77 4.48 -8.21
CA ARG A 9 -3.56 5.72 -8.44
C ARG A 9 -4.80 5.46 -9.32
N GLN A 10 -4.70 4.54 -10.28
CA GLN A 10 -5.77 4.20 -11.22
C GLN A 10 -6.85 3.30 -10.58
N SER A 11 -6.45 2.38 -9.70
CA SER A 11 -7.34 1.37 -9.09
C SER A 11 -7.89 1.75 -7.72
N LEU A 12 -7.56 2.94 -7.21
CA LEU A 12 -7.89 3.39 -5.85
C LEU A 12 -9.39 3.33 -5.51
N ALA A 13 -10.27 3.61 -6.47
CA ALA A 13 -11.72 3.55 -6.28
C ALA A 13 -12.25 2.12 -6.08
N GLU A 14 -11.51 1.11 -6.56
CA GLU A 14 -11.84 -0.32 -6.44
C GLU A 14 -11.04 -1.00 -5.32
N PHE A 15 -10.06 -0.30 -4.72
CA PHE A 15 -9.22 -0.85 -3.68
C PHE A 15 -10.01 -1.24 -2.43
N ALA A 16 -9.53 -2.27 -1.73
CA ALA A 16 -10.22 -2.92 -0.63
C ALA A 16 -10.45 -2.04 0.62
N PHE A 17 -9.80 -0.87 0.69
CA PHE A 17 -9.92 0.13 1.75
C PHE A 17 -10.25 1.50 1.15
N GLN A 18 -11.41 2.04 1.50
CA GLN A 18 -11.90 3.34 1.05
C GLN A 18 -11.81 4.37 2.18
N PRO A 19 -11.60 5.67 1.88
CA PRO A 19 -11.41 6.69 2.90
C PRO A 19 -12.64 6.81 3.81
N THR A 20 -12.42 6.75 5.13
CA THR A 20 -13.50 6.89 6.11
C THR A 20 -13.89 8.36 6.31
N PRO A 21 -15.18 8.67 6.56
CA PRO A 21 -15.61 10.03 6.88
C PRO A 21 -14.81 10.63 8.03
N LYS A 22 -14.43 11.92 7.91
CA LYS A 22 -13.69 12.62 8.97
C LYS A 22 -14.55 12.72 10.22
N SER A 23 -14.11 12.08 11.30
CA SER A 23 -14.67 12.26 12.64
C SER A 23 -14.49 13.69 13.13
N THR A 24 -15.42 14.18 13.95
CA THR A 24 -15.29 15.44 14.70
C THR A 24 -14.18 15.37 15.77
N VAL A 25 -13.82 14.16 16.22
CA VAL A 25 -12.63 13.91 17.04
C VAL A 25 -11.46 13.61 16.12
N THR A 26 -10.42 14.46 16.13
CA THR A 26 -9.18 14.20 15.38
C THR A 26 -8.38 13.12 16.10
N LEU A 27 -8.50 11.89 15.63
CA LEU A 27 -7.62 10.76 15.98
C LEU A 27 -6.75 10.40 14.77
N GLU A 28 -5.62 9.75 15.01
CA GLU A 28 -4.82 9.14 13.94
C GLU A 28 -5.60 7.98 13.28
N PRO A 29 -5.46 7.77 11.96
CA PRO A 29 -6.11 6.66 11.28
C PRO A 29 -5.40 5.34 11.56
N ASP A 30 -6.14 4.24 11.60
CA ASP A 30 -5.57 2.89 11.68
C ASP A 30 -4.70 2.55 10.45
N LEU A 31 -5.08 3.11 9.29
CA LEU A 31 -4.41 2.96 8.01
C LEU A 31 -4.39 4.30 7.24
N LEU A 32 -3.22 4.78 6.88
CA LEU A 32 -3.05 5.83 5.87
C LEU A 32 -2.49 5.22 4.57
N LEU A 33 -3.20 5.47 3.48
CA LEU A 33 -2.74 5.18 2.12
C LEU A 33 -2.14 6.43 1.50
N GLU A 34 -0.85 6.41 1.21
CA GLU A 34 -0.17 7.48 0.48
C GLU A 34 -0.03 7.10 -0.99
N ILE A 35 -0.79 7.79 -1.85
CA ILE A 35 -0.85 7.58 -3.28
C ILE A 35 0.17 8.51 -3.92
N THR A 36 1.37 7.97 -4.14
CA THR A 36 2.48 8.63 -4.83
C THR A 36 2.87 7.78 -6.05
N PHE A 37 3.96 8.17 -6.72
CA PHE A 37 4.62 7.39 -7.77
C PHE A 37 4.97 5.94 -7.34
N SER A 38 5.02 5.66 -6.04
CA SER A 38 5.05 4.30 -5.52
C SER A 38 4.22 4.24 -4.23
N PRO A 39 2.99 3.67 -4.27
CA PRO A 39 2.06 3.68 -3.14
C PRO A 39 2.66 3.13 -1.85
N LYS A 40 2.33 3.76 -0.72
CA LYS A 40 2.78 3.36 0.62
C LYS A 40 1.59 3.14 1.55
N LEU A 41 1.75 2.19 2.47
CA LEU A 41 0.84 1.98 3.58
C LEU A 41 1.54 2.41 4.86
N PHE A 42 0.90 3.26 5.64
CA PHE A 42 1.28 3.52 7.02
C PHE A 42 0.19 2.91 7.90
N ILE A 43 0.57 1.93 8.72
CA ILE A 43 -0.34 1.15 9.56
C ILE A 43 0.02 1.47 11.02
N VAL A 44 -0.99 1.76 11.86
CA VAL A 44 -0.76 2.03 13.29
C VAL A 44 -0.09 0.83 13.96
N ASN A 45 0.84 1.07 14.90
CA ASN A 45 1.81 0.05 15.33
C ASN A 45 1.17 -1.27 15.83
N ASP A 46 0.11 -1.20 16.65
CA ASP A 46 -0.55 -2.38 17.23
C ASP A 46 -1.26 -3.28 16.20
N ILE A 47 -1.60 -2.72 15.04
CA ILE A 47 -2.07 -3.46 13.86
C ILE A 47 -0.86 -3.95 13.06
N ALA A 48 0.14 -3.10 12.83
CA ALA A 48 1.32 -3.41 12.02
C ALA A 48 2.07 -4.64 12.56
N GLU A 49 2.25 -4.75 13.87
CA GLU A 49 2.86 -5.92 14.53
C GLU A 49 2.13 -7.23 14.15
N ARG A 50 0.79 -7.23 14.14
CA ARG A 50 -0.04 -8.39 13.77
C ARG A 50 0.05 -8.74 12.29
N ILE A 51 0.26 -7.75 11.42
CA ILE A 51 0.49 -8.00 9.99
C ILE A 51 1.92 -8.54 9.77
N ALA A 52 2.91 -8.00 10.49
CA ALA A 52 4.31 -8.42 10.41
C ALA A 52 4.52 -9.89 10.79
N GLU A 53 3.76 -10.43 11.74
CA GLU A 53 3.74 -11.89 12.03
C GLU A 53 3.48 -12.75 10.78
N ARG A 54 2.75 -12.24 9.79
CA ARG A 54 2.40 -12.94 8.54
C ARG A 54 3.23 -12.51 7.35
N VAL A 55 3.50 -11.22 7.22
CA VAL A 55 4.24 -10.63 6.08
C VAL A 55 5.68 -10.36 6.52
N GLN A 56 6.48 -11.43 6.50
CA GLN A 56 7.90 -11.40 6.90
C GLN A 56 8.86 -11.34 5.70
N HIS A 57 8.46 -11.92 4.57
CA HIS A 57 9.30 -11.99 3.37
C HIS A 57 9.10 -10.74 2.51
N GLY A 58 10.16 -10.28 1.85
CA GLY A 58 10.07 -9.24 0.84
C GLY A 58 9.87 -7.80 1.34
N VAL A 59 9.76 -7.61 2.66
CA VAL A 59 9.45 -6.33 3.30
C VAL A 59 10.37 -6.06 4.49
N GLU A 60 10.73 -4.80 4.70
CA GLU A 60 11.32 -4.29 5.95
C GLU A 60 10.27 -3.44 6.68
N TRP A 61 10.01 -3.71 7.96
CA TRP A 61 8.99 -2.98 8.74
C TRP A 61 9.60 -1.78 9.46
N LEU A 62 9.55 -0.62 8.82
CA LEU A 62 10.14 0.63 9.31
C LEU A 62 9.18 1.41 10.20
N ASP A 63 9.69 1.96 11.30
CA ASP A 63 8.96 2.94 12.10
C ASP A 63 8.84 4.27 11.34
N ALA A 64 7.65 4.85 11.35
CA ALA A 64 7.29 5.93 10.45
C ALA A 64 6.69 7.13 11.18
N ARG A 65 7.29 8.30 10.95
CA ARG A 65 6.77 9.60 11.38
C ARG A 65 6.06 10.26 10.22
N VAL A 66 4.73 10.36 10.30
CA VAL A 66 3.87 10.86 9.23
C VAL A 66 3.44 12.28 9.54
N ASP A 67 3.85 13.23 8.70
CA ASP A 67 3.29 14.59 8.70
C ASP A 67 2.01 14.62 7.85
N CYS A 68 0.87 14.92 8.48
CA CYS A 68 -0.45 15.11 7.87
C CYS A 68 -0.91 16.58 7.91
N SER A 69 0.01 17.52 8.11
CA SER A 69 -0.27 18.95 8.11
C SER A 69 -0.66 19.46 6.70
N PRO A 70 -1.47 20.52 6.58
CA PRO A 70 -1.68 21.20 5.31
C PRO A 70 -0.38 21.87 4.83
N SER A 71 -0.28 22.15 3.52
CA SER A 71 0.83 22.93 2.95
C SER A 71 0.93 24.30 3.64
N GLN A 72 2.11 24.60 4.22
CA GLN A 72 2.37 25.78 5.06
C GLN A 72 1.45 25.86 6.31
N PRO A 73 1.60 24.94 7.27
CA PRO A 73 0.73 24.90 8.44
C PRO A 73 1.08 26.01 9.45
N SER A 74 0.06 26.57 10.11
CA SER A 74 0.27 27.25 11.40
C SER A 74 0.66 26.24 12.48
N LYS A 75 1.21 26.70 13.61
CA LYS A 75 1.64 25.80 14.72
C LYS A 75 0.51 24.86 15.17
N ASP A 76 -0.72 25.36 15.24
CA ASP A 76 -1.90 24.61 15.70
C ASP A 76 -2.47 23.67 14.62
N GLN A 77 -1.95 23.75 13.39
CA GLN A 77 -2.27 22.86 12.27
C GLN A 77 -1.23 21.77 12.04
N ILE A 78 -0.12 21.78 12.79
CA ILE A 78 0.90 20.72 12.71
C ILE A 78 0.30 19.42 13.22
N LYS A 79 0.14 18.44 12.33
CA LYS A 79 -0.44 17.12 12.62
C LYS A 79 0.56 16.03 12.27
N VAL A 80 1.52 15.83 13.16
CA VAL A 80 2.51 14.76 13.04
C VAL A 80 2.09 13.58 13.91
N PHE A 81 2.10 12.40 13.32
CA PHE A 81 1.82 11.13 13.99
C PHE A 81 3.06 10.24 13.96
N GLU A 82 3.41 9.65 15.10
CA GLU A 82 4.67 8.91 15.30
C GLU A 82 4.44 7.41 15.58
N ASN A 83 3.17 7.00 15.72
CA ASN A 83 2.75 5.63 16.06
C ASN A 83 2.47 4.77 14.80
N PHE A 84 3.16 5.04 13.69
CA PHE A 84 2.98 4.30 12.44
C PHE A 84 4.17 3.39 12.14
N ARG A 85 3.90 2.27 11.46
CA ARG A 85 4.92 1.49 10.77
C ARG A 85 4.55 1.32 9.30
N MET A 86 5.57 1.24 8.45
CA MET A 86 5.47 1.12 7.00
C MET A 86 6.17 -0.16 6.56
N PRO A 87 5.50 -1.09 5.84
CA PRO A 87 6.18 -2.16 5.14
C PRO A 87 6.91 -1.57 3.93
N TYR A 88 8.22 -1.40 4.04
CA TYR A 88 9.09 -1.02 2.94
C TYR A 88 9.32 -2.26 2.06
N ILE A 89 8.56 -2.33 0.97
CA ILE A 89 8.51 -3.50 0.08
C ILE A 89 9.67 -3.45 -0.91
N HIS A 90 10.59 -4.40 -0.79
CA HIS A 90 11.66 -4.67 -1.74
C HIS A 90 11.25 -5.73 -2.79
N GLN A 91 10.30 -6.60 -2.45
CA GLN A 91 9.89 -7.68 -3.33
C GLN A 91 9.18 -7.15 -4.57
N THR A 92 9.65 -7.63 -5.72
CA THR A 92 9.09 -7.31 -7.02
C THR A 92 8.91 -8.60 -7.82
N TYR A 93 7.91 -8.63 -8.69
CA TYR A 93 7.74 -9.72 -9.65
C TYR A 93 7.35 -9.17 -11.02
N ARG A 94 7.87 -9.79 -12.07
CA ARG A 94 7.56 -9.46 -13.46
C ARG A 94 6.29 -10.18 -13.93
N LEU A 95 5.18 -9.45 -14.05
CA LEU A 95 3.87 -10.03 -14.41
C LEU A 95 3.45 -9.77 -15.87
N THR A 96 4.28 -9.12 -16.69
CA THR A 96 3.97 -8.76 -18.08
C THR A 96 5.18 -9.01 -18.99
N ASN A 97 5.01 -8.83 -20.30
CA ASN A 97 6.13 -8.81 -21.25
C ASN A 97 6.67 -7.40 -21.51
N GLU A 98 6.08 -6.38 -20.88
CA GLU A 98 6.35 -4.97 -21.13
C GLU A 98 7.72 -4.53 -20.59
N GLU A 99 8.19 -3.38 -21.08
CA GLU A 99 9.41 -2.76 -20.58
C GLU A 99 9.21 -2.08 -19.22
N LYS A 100 10.29 -1.97 -18.45
CA LYS A 100 10.30 -1.21 -17.20
C LYS A 100 10.08 0.29 -17.44
N GLN A 101 9.15 0.90 -16.72
CA GLN A 101 8.81 2.31 -16.83
C GLN A 101 9.78 3.20 -16.02
N TYR A 102 11.09 3.12 -16.30
CA TYR A 102 12.10 3.93 -15.62
C TYR A 102 11.91 5.43 -15.91
N GLY A 103 11.55 6.20 -14.88
CA GLY A 103 11.48 7.68 -14.94
C GLY A 103 10.43 8.24 -15.93
N LYS A 104 9.56 7.38 -16.49
CA LYS A 104 8.45 7.78 -17.34
C LYS A 104 7.28 8.20 -16.45
N LEU A 105 6.61 9.31 -16.80
CA LEU A 105 5.39 9.77 -16.13
C LEU A 105 4.15 8.93 -16.48
N ASN A 106 4.28 8.02 -17.45
CA ASN A 106 3.20 7.18 -17.92
C ASN A 106 3.26 5.83 -17.19
N TRP A 107 2.29 5.62 -16.29
CA TRP A 107 2.04 4.33 -15.66
C TRP A 107 1.68 3.26 -16.71
N LEU A 108 2.13 2.03 -16.47
CA LEU A 108 1.82 0.90 -17.34
C LEU A 108 0.30 0.62 -17.30
N ASP A 109 -0.40 0.80 -18.40
CA ASP A 109 -1.82 0.48 -18.48
C ASP A 109 -2.03 -1.04 -18.37
N LEU A 110 -2.61 -1.48 -17.25
CA LEU A 110 -2.83 -2.90 -16.97
C LEU A 110 -4.04 -3.50 -17.70
N GLU A 111 -4.93 -2.67 -18.27
CA GLU A 111 -6.01 -3.17 -19.14
C GLU A 111 -5.44 -3.71 -20.46
N THR A 112 -4.43 -3.02 -21.01
CA THR A 112 -3.75 -3.43 -22.24
C THR A 112 -2.59 -4.41 -22.00
N ALA A 113 -1.76 -4.18 -20.97
CA ALA A 113 -0.56 -4.99 -20.69
C ALA A 113 -0.85 -6.42 -20.20
N LYS A 114 -2.01 -6.65 -19.56
CA LYS A 114 -2.51 -7.93 -19.01
C LYS A 114 -1.55 -8.68 -18.07
N LEU A 115 -1.91 -8.72 -16.78
CA LEU A 115 -1.16 -9.44 -15.75
C LEU A 115 -1.22 -10.97 -15.93
N ASP A 116 -0.04 -11.58 -15.97
CA ASP A 116 0.20 -13.02 -16.04
C ASP A 116 0.66 -13.55 -14.67
N PHE A 117 -0.29 -13.95 -13.84
CA PHE A 117 -0.03 -14.51 -12.51
C PHE A 117 0.52 -15.95 -12.53
N SER A 118 0.54 -16.65 -13.68
CA SER A 118 1.11 -18.02 -13.76
C SER A 118 2.61 -18.03 -13.42
N ARG A 119 3.28 -16.89 -13.64
CA ARG A 119 4.68 -16.62 -13.27
C ARG A 119 4.95 -16.71 -11.77
N LEU A 120 3.90 -16.70 -10.94
CA LEU A 120 4.00 -16.86 -9.49
C LEU A 120 3.67 -18.28 -9.00
N GLU A 121 3.37 -19.24 -9.88
CA GLU A 121 3.00 -20.60 -9.48
C GLU A 121 4.13 -21.34 -8.74
N GLY A 122 5.38 -21.08 -9.12
CA GLY A 122 6.57 -21.61 -8.45
C GLY A 122 7.03 -20.82 -7.21
N VAL A 123 6.34 -19.72 -6.87
CA VAL A 123 6.72 -18.83 -5.76
C VAL A 123 5.87 -19.16 -4.52
N PRO A 124 6.47 -19.50 -3.36
CA PRO A 124 5.75 -19.73 -2.11
C PRO A 124 4.86 -18.54 -1.75
N LEU A 125 3.65 -18.80 -1.22
CA LEU A 125 2.65 -17.75 -1.00
C LEU A 125 3.16 -16.68 -0.03
N GLU A 126 3.89 -17.11 1.00
CA GLU A 126 4.58 -16.31 2.01
C GLU A 126 5.54 -15.26 1.42
N GLU A 127 6.21 -15.57 0.30
CA GLU A 127 7.11 -14.65 -0.40
C GLU A 127 6.38 -13.62 -1.28
N ARG A 128 5.12 -13.91 -1.64
CA ARG A 128 4.28 -13.06 -2.50
C ARG A 128 3.02 -12.53 -1.80
N LEU A 129 3.03 -12.39 -0.48
CA LEU A 129 1.90 -11.79 0.25
C LEU A 129 1.73 -10.29 -0.04
N ILE A 130 2.83 -9.56 -0.21
CA ILE A 130 2.86 -8.16 -0.66
C ILE A 130 4.07 -7.97 -1.59
N PHE A 131 3.86 -7.39 -2.77
CA PHE A 131 4.94 -7.09 -3.73
C PHE A 131 4.58 -5.95 -4.68
N LYS A 132 5.58 -5.34 -5.31
CA LYS A 132 5.39 -4.34 -6.37
C LYS A 132 5.56 -4.96 -7.76
N LEU A 133 4.93 -4.39 -8.78
CA LEU A 133 5.21 -4.80 -10.16
C LEU A 133 6.66 -4.45 -10.50
N GLU A 134 7.42 -5.39 -11.05
CA GLU A 134 8.82 -5.16 -11.42
C GLU A 134 8.96 -4.16 -12.59
N GLU A 135 7.96 -4.13 -13.47
CA GLU A 135 7.86 -3.21 -14.59
C GLU A 135 7.51 -1.78 -14.16
N ASP A 136 6.81 -1.63 -13.04
CA ASP A 136 6.23 -0.36 -12.63
C ASP A 136 5.90 -0.31 -11.11
N PHE A 137 6.70 0.43 -10.34
CA PHE A 137 6.53 0.56 -8.90
C PHE A 137 5.30 1.38 -8.46
N GLY A 138 4.51 1.93 -9.39
CA GLY A 138 3.20 2.54 -9.14
C GLY A 138 2.10 1.53 -8.79
N TYR A 139 2.36 0.22 -9.00
CA TYR A 139 1.44 -0.87 -8.68
C TYR A 139 1.94 -1.70 -7.50
N LEU A 140 1.10 -1.78 -6.46
CA LEU A 140 1.32 -2.59 -5.27
C LEU A 140 0.24 -3.67 -5.17
N PHE A 141 0.65 -4.93 -5.18
CA PHE A 141 -0.21 -6.09 -5.02
C PHE A 141 -0.20 -6.56 -3.57
N ILE A 142 -1.39 -6.76 -3.01
CA ILE A 142 -1.59 -7.22 -1.63
C ILE A 142 -2.51 -8.44 -1.69
N HIS A 143 -2.02 -9.60 -1.25
CA HIS A 143 -2.79 -10.83 -1.28
C HIS A 143 -4.04 -10.73 -0.39
N ASN A 144 -5.15 -11.33 -0.83
CA ASN A 144 -6.44 -11.22 -0.17
C ASN A 144 -6.44 -11.73 1.29
N SER A 145 -5.50 -12.61 1.68
CA SER A 145 -5.33 -13.01 3.09
C SER A 145 -4.81 -11.87 3.97
N VAL A 146 -3.92 -11.01 3.47
CA VAL A 146 -3.41 -9.82 4.17
C VAL A 146 -4.51 -8.76 4.23
N VAL A 147 -5.24 -8.54 3.14
CA VAL A 147 -6.42 -7.66 3.11
C VAL A 147 -7.46 -8.10 4.14
N ALA A 148 -7.77 -9.40 4.22
CA ALA A 148 -8.71 -9.96 5.18
C ALA A 148 -8.22 -9.85 6.64
N LEU A 149 -6.91 -9.86 6.88
CA LEU A 149 -6.34 -9.61 8.21
C LEU A 149 -6.44 -8.13 8.58
N LEU A 150 -6.01 -7.23 7.70
CA LEU A 150 -6.15 -5.77 7.88
C LEU A 150 -7.61 -5.37 8.15
N LYS A 151 -8.58 -5.92 7.41
CA LYS A 151 -10.03 -5.66 7.60
C LYS A 151 -10.59 -6.06 8.97
N LYS A 152 -9.89 -6.89 9.75
CA LYS A 152 -10.32 -7.24 11.13
C LYS A 152 -9.93 -6.17 12.15
N HIS A 153 -8.96 -5.32 11.82
CA HIS A 153 -8.32 -4.40 12.77
C HIS A 153 -8.49 -2.93 12.36
N VAL A 154 -8.32 -2.63 11.07
CA VAL A 154 -8.47 -1.28 10.49
C VAL A 154 -9.95 -0.88 10.48
N LYS A 155 -10.28 0.22 11.16
CA LYS A 155 -11.64 0.82 11.22
C LYS A 155 -11.69 2.19 10.56
N THR A 156 -10.56 2.89 10.54
CA THR A 156 -10.37 4.25 10.03
C THR A 156 -9.28 4.26 8.97
N VAL A 157 -9.60 4.86 7.83
CA VAL A 157 -8.73 4.88 6.65
C VAL A 157 -8.61 6.31 6.16
N TRP A 158 -7.40 6.84 6.09
CA TRP A 158 -7.11 8.09 5.40
C TRP A 158 -6.43 7.79 4.07
N VAL A 159 -6.63 8.67 3.10
CA VAL A 159 -6.02 8.60 1.77
C VAL A 159 -5.40 9.96 1.49
N ARG A 160 -4.14 9.97 1.06
CA ARG A 160 -3.41 11.17 0.65
C ARG A 160 -2.82 10.97 -0.73
N ASP A 161 -3.40 11.66 -1.71
CA ASP A 161 -2.81 11.87 -3.03
C ASP A 161 -1.78 13.02 -2.90
N VAL A 162 -0.55 12.80 -3.36
CA VAL A 162 0.60 13.72 -3.21
C VAL A 162 1.24 14.00 -4.58
#